data_AF-A0A7R8VYE5-F1
#
_entry.id   AF-A0A7R8VYE5-F1
#
_cell.length_a   1.000
_cell.length_b   1.000
_cell.length_c   1.000
_cell.angle_alpha   90.00
_cell.angle_beta   90.00
_cell.angle_gamma   90.00
#
_symmetry.space_group_name_H-M   'P 1'
#
loop_
_entity.id
_entity.type
_entity.pdbx_description
1 polymer ?
#
loop_
_entity_poly.entity_id
_entity_poly.type
_entity_poly.pdbx_seq_one_letter_code
_entity_poly.pdbx_strand_id
1 'polypeptide(L)' 'MGNSRMPAFPHEIRDVNPEVNKKLLQDFTGERTGFLQVGPDKWFMPSKFRHEADKYYNMTIRPDDTWVVAFPRSGA' A
#
# COMPACT_ATOMS: atom_id res chain seq x y z
N MET A 1 18.66 26.65 -6.49
CA MET A 1 18.29 25.23 -6.67
C MET A 1 16.91 25.07 -6.04
N GLY A 2 15.87 24.89 -6.86
CA GLY A 2 14.47 25.04 -6.45
C GLY A 2 14.02 23.93 -5.51
N ASN A 3 13.34 24.33 -4.44
CA ASN A 3 12.73 23.44 -3.45
C ASN A 3 11.55 22.68 -4.09
N SER A 4 11.82 21.61 -4.84
CA SER A 4 10.76 20.79 -5.44
C SER A 4 10.15 19.91 -4.35
N ARG A 5 8.93 20.28 -3.92
CA ARG A 5 8.13 19.47 -3.00
C ARG A 5 7.82 18.13 -3.67
N MET A 6 8.12 17.02 -3.01
CA MET A 6 7.76 15.69 -3.52
C MET A 6 6.25 15.61 -3.79
N PRO A 7 5.82 15.01 -4.90
CA PRO A 7 4.40 14.88 -5.20
C PRO A 7 3.73 13.99 -4.13
N ALA A 8 2.53 14.37 -3.73
CA ALA A 8 1.70 13.52 -2.89
C ALA A 8 1.27 12.27 -3.66
N PHE A 9 1.06 11.17 -2.95
CA PHE A 9 0.52 9.93 -3.49
C PHE A 9 -0.83 10.21 -4.17
N PRO A 10 -0.99 9.89 -5.47
CA PRO A 10 -2.12 10.38 -6.26
C PRO A 10 -3.41 9.59 -6.08
N HIS A 11 -3.39 8.48 -5.34
CA HIS A 11 -4.56 7.61 -5.20
C HIS A 11 -5.20 7.75 -3.82
N GLU A 12 -6.53 7.73 -3.82
CA GLU A 12 -7.30 7.73 -2.59
C GLU A 12 -7.10 6.43 -1.80
N ILE A 13 -6.94 6.56 -0.48
CA ILE A 13 -6.79 5.45 0.46
C ILE A 13 -7.96 5.47 1.43
N ARG A 14 -8.83 4.46 1.33
CA ARG A 14 -10.02 4.31 2.17
C ARG A 14 -9.89 3.09 3.07
N ASP A 15 -10.49 3.17 4.25
CA ASP A 15 -10.60 2.01 5.11
C ASP A 15 -11.60 1.02 4.49
N VAL A 16 -11.34 -0.28 4.68
CA VAL A 16 -12.32 -1.32 4.33
C VAL A 16 -13.57 -1.14 5.21
N ASN A 17 -14.74 -1.49 4.67
CA ASN A 17 -16.00 -1.50 5.44
C ASN A 17 -15.79 -2.17 6.82
N PRO A 18 -16.28 -1.58 7.93
CA PRO A 18 -15.99 -2.05 9.29
C PRO A 18 -16.39 -3.51 9.56
N GLU A 19 -17.54 -3.95 9.05
CA GLU A 19 -18.02 -5.33 9.21
C GLU A 19 -17.14 -6.32 8.46
N VAL A 20 -16.68 -5.96 7.27
CA VAL A 20 -15.70 -6.76 6.50
C VAL A 20 -14.35 -6.77 7.19
N ASN A 21 -13.86 -5.61 7.66
CA ASN A 21 -12.59 -5.50 8.37
C ASN A 21 -12.57 -6.34 9.65
N LYS A 22 -13.68 -6.40 10.39
CA LYS A 22 -13.84 -7.27 11.56
C LYS A 22 -13.66 -8.75 11.20
N LYS A 23 -14.25 -9.20 10.09
CA LYS A 23 -14.07 -10.59 9.59
C LYS A 23 -12.63 -10.84 9.17
N LEU A 24 -12.04 -9.92 8.41
CA LEU A 24 -10.63 -10.04 7.98
C LEU A 24 -9.68 -10.16 9.18
N LEU A 25 -9.88 -9.40 10.26
CA LEU A 25 -9.06 -9.51 11.47
C LEU A 25 -9.23 -10.84 12.23
N GLN A 26 -10.30 -11.60 11.98
CA GLN A 26 -10.45 -12.95 12.52
C GLN A 26 -9.61 -13.96 11.73
N ASP A 27 -9.52 -13.80 10.41
CA ASP A 27 -8.79 -14.70 9.53
C ASP A 27 -7.28 -14.38 9.49
N PHE A 28 -6.93 -13.10 9.44
CA PHE A 28 -5.56 -12.60 9.31
C PHE A 28 -4.94 -12.27 10.68
N THR A 29 -4.68 -13.31 11.48
CA THR A 29 -4.20 -13.19 12.87
C THR A 29 -2.77 -12.63 13.04
N GLY A 30 -2.10 -12.18 11.96
CA GLY A 30 -0.86 -11.39 12.03
C GLY A 30 -1.09 -9.87 12.04
N GLU A 31 -2.20 -9.41 11.44
CA GLU A 31 -2.56 -7.99 11.37
C GLU A 31 -3.40 -7.59 12.60
N ARG A 32 -3.24 -6.37 13.10
CA ARG A 32 -3.95 -5.85 14.29
C ARG A 32 -4.67 -4.54 14.05
N THR A 33 -4.30 -3.84 12.98
CA THR A 33 -4.71 -2.47 12.70
C THR A 33 -5.75 -2.39 11.58
N GLY A 34 -6.00 -3.49 10.88
CA GLY A 34 -6.99 -3.60 9.82
C GLY A 34 -6.42 -3.37 8.43
N PHE A 35 -7.33 -3.14 7.47
CA PHE A 35 -7.02 -3.12 6.05
C PHE A 35 -7.67 -1.95 5.32
N LEU A 36 -7.14 -1.66 4.14
CA LEU A 36 -7.46 -0.53 3.29
C LEU A 36 -7.78 -0.97 1.86
N GLN A 37 -8.43 -0.09 1.12
CA GLN A 37 -8.56 -0.13 -0.33
C GLN A 37 -7.92 1.12 -0.94
N VAL A 38 -7.14 0.91 -2.01
CA VAL A 38 -6.36 1.97 -2.67
C VAL A 38 -6.80 2.13 -4.13
N GLY A 39 -7.09 3.38 -4.50
CA GLY A 39 -7.39 3.76 -5.89
C GLY A 39 -8.71 3.21 -6.44
N PRO A 40 -8.99 3.45 -7.74
CA PRO A 40 -10.24 3.04 -8.38
C PRO A 40 -10.43 1.51 -8.41
N ASP A 41 -9.33 0.76 -8.50
CA ASP A 41 -9.34 -0.71 -8.55
C ASP A 41 -9.46 -1.36 -7.16
N LYS A 42 -9.45 -0.55 -6.10
CA LYS A 42 -9.61 -1.00 -4.70
C LYS A 42 -8.56 -2.03 -4.26
N TRP A 43 -7.29 -1.79 -4.59
CA TRP A 43 -6.18 -2.65 -4.15
C TRP A 43 -6.19 -2.85 -2.64
N PHE A 44 -6.21 -4.11 -2.21
CA PHE A 44 -6.31 -4.50 -0.80
C PHE A 44 -4.95 -4.47 -0.13
N MET A 45 -4.80 -3.60 0.88
CA MET A 45 -3.51 -3.35 1.55
C MET A 45 -3.67 -3.36 3.07
N PRO A 46 -2.63 -3.74 3.84
CA PRO A 46 -2.59 -3.53 5.29
C PRO A 46 -2.67 -2.04 5.66
N SER A 47 -3.23 -1.69 6.82
CA SER A 47 -3.44 -0.30 7.24
C SER A 47 -2.16 0.56 7.23
N LYS A 48 -1.02 -0.07 7.52
CA LYS A 48 0.30 0.58 7.53
C LYS A 48 0.63 1.27 6.20
N PHE A 49 0.11 0.76 5.08
CA PHE A 49 0.35 1.35 3.77
C PHE A 49 -0.02 2.84 3.71
N ARG A 50 -1.04 3.29 4.45
CA ARG A 50 -1.43 4.71 4.54
C ARG A 50 -0.27 5.63 4.93
N HIS A 51 0.65 5.16 5.77
CA HIS A 51 1.79 5.94 6.26
C HIS A 51 3.03 5.84 5.38
N GLU A 52 3.07 4.86 4.48
CA GLU A 52 4.24 4.56 3.64
C GLU A 52 4.00 4.90 2.15
N ALA A 53 2.75 5.12 1.74
CA ALA A 53 2.36 5.34 0.34
C ALA A 53 3.18 6.45 -0.35
N ASP A 54 3.31 7.61 0.30
CA ASP A 54 4.11 8.72 -0.23
C ASP A 54 5.59 8.36 -0.40
N LYS A 55 6.15 7.58 0.54
CA LYS A 55 7.57 7.19 0.49
C LYS A 55 7.81 6.17 -0.61
N TYR A 56 6.94 5.18 -0.77
CA TYR A 56 7.06 4.17 -1.82
C TYR A 56 6.88 4.79 -3.20
N TYR A 57 5.91 5.70 -3.36
CA TYR A 57 5.65 6.38 -4.62
C TYR A 57 6.80 7.28 -5.05
N ASN A 58 7.50 7.89 -4.09
CA ASN A 58 8.62 8.80 -4.33
C ASN A 58 9.99 8.18 -4.04
N MET A 59 10.09 6.86 -3.95
CA MET A 59 11.35 6.21 -3.59
C MET A 59 12.42 6.49 -4.65
N THR A 60 13.63 6.86 -4.21
CA THR A 60 14.77 7.01 -5.11
C THR A 60 15.14 5.68 -5.74
N ILE A 61 15.10 5.61 -7.07
CA ILE A 61 15.54 4.45 -7.87
C ILE A 61 16.94 4.69 -8.43
N ARG A 62 17.69 3.60 -8.66
CA ARG A 62 19.00 3.62 -9.30
C ARG A 62 18.96 2.92 -10.66
N PRO A 63 19.85 3.29 -11.62
CA PRO A 63 19.87 2.69 -12.95
C PRO A 63 20.13 1.18 -12.97
N ASP A 64 20.75 0.64 -11.91
CA ASP A 64 21.12 -0.76 -11.74
C ASP A 64 20.18 -1.55 -10.81
N ASP A 65 19.11 -0.94 -10.30
CA ASP A 65 18.11 -1.64 -9.50
C ASP A 65 17.40 -2.70 -10.35
N THR A 66 17.38 -3.95 -9.87
CA THR A 66 16.63 -5.05 -10.48
C THR A 66 15.40 -5.38 -9.64
N TRP A 67 14.23 -5.43 -10.28
CA TRP A 67 12.95 -5.63 -9.62
C TRP A 67 12.31 -6.95 -10.03
N VAL A 68 11.92 -7.75 -9.06
CA VAL A 68 11.04 -8.91 -9.26
C VAL A 68 9.70 -8.57 -8.63
N VAL A 69 8.66 -8.41 -9.46
CA VAL A 69 7.33 -7.95 -9.03
C VAL A 69 6.30 -9.00 -9.43
N ALA A 70 5.55 -9.50 -8.45
CA ALA A 70 4.50 -10.49 -8.67
C ALA A 70 3.42 -10.38 -7.60
N PHE A 71 2.23 -10.90 -7.91
CA PHE A 71 1.22 -11.15 -6.88
C PHE A 71 1.70 -12.28 -5.94
N PRO A 72 1.45 -12.20 -4.62
CA PRO A 72 1.93 -13.22 -3.68
C PRO A 72 1.58 -14.64 -4.11
N ARG A 73 2.53 -15.57 -3.93
CA ARG A 73 2.42 -17.01 -4.29
C ARG A 73 2.45 -17.33 -5.79
N SER A 74 3.02 -16.44 -6.61
CA SER A 74 3.15 -16.65 -8.08
C SER A 74 4.54 -17.16 -8.53
N GLY A 75 5.40 -17.60 -7.61
CA GLY A 75 6.72 -18.15 -7.95
C GLY A 75 7.86 -17.13 -8.05
N ALA A 76 7.62 -15.89 -7.64
CA ALA A 76 8.67 -14.93 -7.28
C ALA A 76 9.32 -15.28 -5.93
#